data_AF-A0A2N5WXF4-F1
#
_entry.id   AF-A0A2N5WXF4-F1
#
_cell.length_a   1.000
_cell.length_b   1.000
_cell.length_c   1.000
_cell.angle_alpha   90.00
_cell.angle_beta   90.00
_cell.angle_gamma   90.00
#
_symmetry.space_group_name_H-M   'P 1'
#
loop_
_entity.id
_entity.type
_entity.pdbx_description
1 polymer ?
#
loop_
_entity_poly.entity_id
_entity_poly.type
_entity_poly.pdbx_seq_one_letter_code
_entity_poly.pdbx_strand_id
1 'polypeptide(L)'
;MGEPTEQDAKMSRKDRIHQHISDIGIEILEFIQEREAHYAERWVPASEIKGTLELNFVAVPKANKQYGEKGWLFAIVARQLEDKGLVEFSKQGSRSFYRSSNSDSK
;
A
#
# COMPACT_ATOMS: atom_id res chain seq x y z
N MET A 1 17.66 -20.20 -31.80
CA MET A 1 17.83 -18.96 -31.02
C MET A 1 16.73 -18.03 -31.49
N GLY A 2 15.71 -17.80 -30.66
CA GLY A 2 14.61 -16.91 -31.02
C GLY A 2 15.10 -15.47 -30.94
N GLU A 3 14.86 -14.70 -32.00
CA GLU A 3 15.06 -13.25 -31.98
C GLU A 3 14.19 -12.65 -30.85
N PRO A 4 14.70 -11.65 -30.10
CA PRO A 4 13.86 -10.90 -29.18
C PRO A 4 12.75 -10.23 -30.01
N THR A 5 11.50 -10.58 -29.73
CA THR A 5 10.36 -9.96 -30.40
C THR A 5 10.23 -8.50 -29.95
N GLU A 6 9.67 -7.67 -30.82
CA GLU A 6 9.30 -6.25 -30.66
C GLU A 6 8.37 -5.96 -29.45
N GLN A 7 8.08 -6.99 -28.64
CA GLN A 7 7.31 -6.97 -27.39
C GLN A 7 8.08 -6.38 -26.20
N ASP A 8 9.38 -6.10 -26.33
CA ASP A 8 10.09 -5.11 -25.50
C ASP A 8 9.72 -3.67 -25.93
N ALA A 9 8.47 -3.45 -26.32
CA ALA A 9 7.88 -2.15 -26.58
C ALA A 9 7.95 -1.33 -25.30
N LYS A 10 9.08 -0.64 -25.13
CA LYS A 10 9.48 0.27 -24.07
C LYS A 10 8.30 0.69 -23.20
N MET A 11 8.12 0.00 -22.06
CA MET A 11 7.10 0.33 -21.07
C MET A 11 7.02 1.84 -20.90
N SER A 12 5.82 2.41 -20.96
CA SER A 12 5.69 3.85 -20.85
C SER A 12 6.14 4.30 -19.45
N ARG A 13 6.45 5.59 -19.30
CA ARG A 13 6.75 6.14 -17.96
C ARG A 13 5.58 5.91 -16.99
N LYS A 14 4.35 5.96 -17.51
CA LYS A 14 3.14 5.69 -16.75
C LYS A 14 3.16 4.26 -16.22
N ASP A 15 3.39 3.28 -17.08
CA ASP A 15 3.32 1.86 -16.69
C ASP A 15 4.36 1.54 -15.61
N ARG A 16 5.58 2.07 -15.73
CA ARG A 16 6.62 1.90 -14.69
C ARG A 16 6.24 2.53 -13.36
N ILE A 17 5.66 3.73 -13.36
CA ILE A 17 5.19 4.38 -12.12
C ILE A 17 4.11 3.52 -11.47
N HIS A 18 3.16 3.02 -12.25
CA HIS A 18 2.10 2.15 -11.74
C HIS A 18 2.64 0.81 -11.23
N GLN A 19 3.67 0.25 -11.87
CA GLN A 19 4.35 -0.94 -11.39
C GLN A 19 4.98 -0.69 -10.02
N HIS A 20 5.75 0.40 -9.85
CA HIS A 20 6.35 0.74 -8.56
C HIS A 20 5.31 0.95 -7.45
N ILE A 21 4.16 1.58 -7.76
CA ILE A 21 3.07 1.72 -6.80
C ILE A 21 2.49 0.34 -6.44
N SER A 22 2.37 -0.56 -7.42
CA SER A 22 1.92 -1.93 -7.16
C SER A 22 2.91 -2.72 -6.31
N ASP A 23 4.22 -2.57 -6.55
CA ASP A 23 5.28 -3.23 -5.78
C ASP A 23 5.22 -2.76 -4.31
N ILE A 24 5.07 -1.45 -4.07
CA ILE A 24 4.83 -0.90 -2.72
C ILE A 24 3.57 -1.52 -2.08
N GLY A 25 2.52 -1.75 -2.87
CA GLY A 25 1.30 -2.40 -2.40
C GLY A 25 1.50 -3.85 -1.97
N ILE A 26 2.36 -4.60 -2.67
CA ILE A 26 2.71 -5.97 -2.30
C ILE A 26 3.42 -5.98 -0.95
N GLU A 27 4.45 -5.15 -0.79
CA GLU A 27 5.21 -5.03 0.46
C GLU A 27 4.31 -4.65 1.66
N ILE A 28 3.36 -3.73 1.45
CA ILE A 28 2.38 -3.36 2.50
C ILE A 28 1.44 -4.53 2.83
N LEU A 29 0.97 -5.28 1.82
CA LEU A 29 0.09 -6.41 2.03
C LEU A 29 0.79 -7.54 2.79
N GLU A 30 2.02 -7.87 2.40
CA GLU A 30 2.85 -8.86 3.08
C GLU A 30 3.10 -8.46 4.53
N PHE A 31 3.47 -7.20 4.77
CA PHE A 31 3.60 -6.69 6.14
C PHE A 31 2.30 -6.84 6.94
N ILE A 32 1.15 -6.49 6.37
CA ILE A 32 -0.14 -6.69 7.05
C ILE A 32 -0.29 -8.16 7.45
N GLN A 33 -0.13 -9.10 6.50
CA GLN A 33 -0.25 -10.53 6.73
C GLN A 33 0.67 -11.05 7.84
N GLU A 34 1.92 -10.61 7.88
CA GLU A 34 2.87 -10.95 8.95
C GLU A 34 2.39 -10.48 10.33
N ARG A 35 1.77 -9.30 10.39
CA ARG A 35 1.31 -8.71 11.66
C ARG A 35 -0.03 -9.23 12.15
N GLU A 36 -0.88 -9.76 11.27
CA GLU A 36 -2.24 -10.22 11.59
C GLU A 36 -2.30 -11.20 12.77
N ALA A 37 -1.32 -12.11 12.88
CA ALA A 37 -1.26 -13.11 13.95
C ALA A 37 -1.14 -12.50 15.36
N HIS A 38 -0.74 -11.23 15.47
CA HIS A 38 -0.60 -10.51 16.74
C HIS A 38 -1.86 -9.75 17.16
N TYR A 39 -2.92 -9.76 16.34
CA TYR A 39 -4.12 -8.95 16.55
C TYR A 39 -5.39 -9.77 16.58
N ALA A 40 -6.32 -9.39 17.46
CA ALA A 40 -7.65 -9.97 17.49
C ALA A 40 -8.37 -9.74 16.16
N GLU A 41 -9.01 -10.79 15.64
CA GLU A 41 -9.70 -10.78 14.34
C GLU A 41 -8.85 -10.30 13.16
N ARG A 42 -7.50 -10.35 13.32
CA ARG A 42 -6.49 -9.99 12.32
C ARG A 42 -6.44 -8.49 11.98
N TRP A 43 -7.08 -7.62 12.77
CA TRP A 43 -7.10 -6.18 12.49
C TRP A 43 -5.79 -5.49 12.89
N VAL A 44 -4.93 -5.22 11.91
CA VAL A 44 -3.66 -4.51 12.09
C VAL A 44 -3.90 -2.99 12.10
N PRO A 45 -3.44 -2.24 13.13
CA PRO A 45 -3.61 -0.79 13.17
C PRO A 45 -2.83 -0.06 12.08
N ALA A 46 -3.49 0.87 11.38
CA ALA A 46 -2.86 1.71 10.36
C ALA A 46 -1.71 2.57 10.92
N SER A 47 -1.74 2.90 12.21
CA SER A 47 -0.64 3.61 12.88
C SER A 47 0.63 2.78 12.96
N GLU A 48 0.51 1.46 13.14
CA GLU A 48 1.66 0.56 13.13
C GLU A 48 2.21 0.39 11.72
N ILE A 49 1.34 0.10 10.74
CA ILE A 49 1.78 -0.08 9.33
C ILE A 49 2.58 1.14 8.87
N LYS A 50 2.04 2.34 9.07
CA LYS A 50 2.72 3.59 8.67
C LYS A 50 3.95 3.89 9.51
N GLY A 51 3.94 3.53 10.80
CA GLY A 51 5.03 3.82 11.73
C GLY A 51 6.24 2.92 11.47
N THR A 52 6.00 1.62 11.30
CA THR A 52 7.05 0.62 11.08
C THR A 52 7.66 0.72 9.69
N LEU A 53 6.84 0.98 8.66
CA LEU A 53 7.32 1.12 7.27
C LEU A 53 7.70 2.56 6.89
N GLU A 54 7.71 3.49 7.85
CA GLU A 54 8.05 4.91 7.64
C GLU A 54 7.28 5.58 6.48
N LEU A 55 5.97 5.30 6.36
CA LEU A 55 5.14 5.74 5.23
C LEU A 55 4.50 7.12 5.41
N ASN A 56 4.92 7.88 6.42
CA ASN A 56 4.52 9.27 6.60
C ASN A 56 5.60 10.17 6.02
N PHE A 57 5.22 11.02 5.06
CA PHE A 57 6.16 11.89 4.36
C PHE A 57 5.79 13.36 4.49
N VAL A 58 6.78 14.23 4.43
CA VAL A 58 6.56 15.66 4.20
C VAL A 58 6.16 15.86 2.75
N ALA A 59 4.88 16.17 2.52
CA ALA A 59 4.27 16.19 1.20
C ALA A 59 4.20 17.59 0.55
N VAL A 60 5.05 18.53 0.97
CA VAL A 60 5.10 19.89 0.43
C VAL A 60 6.53 20.29 0.04
N PRO A 61 6.71 21.16 -0.97
CA PRO A 61 8.02 21.72 -1.29
C PRO A 61 8.67 22.40 -0.09
N LYS A 62 10.01 22.39 -0.03
CA LYS A 62 10.79 22.99 1.07
C LYS A 62 10.50 24.48 1.31
N ALA A 63 10.08 25.21 0.28
CA ALA A 63 9.75 26.64 0.37
C ALA A 63 8.38 26.91 1.03
N ASN A 64 7.54 25.88 1.18
CA ASN A 64 6.18 26.04 1.71
C ASN A 64 6.14 25.79 3.21
N LYS A 65 5.11 26.34 3.87
CA LYS A 65 4.80 26.01 5.25
C LYS A 65 4.37 24.54 5.36
N GLN A 66 5.12 23.76 6.11
CA GLN A 66 4.77 22.37 6.40
C GLN A 66 3.88 22.25 7.64
N TYR A 67 3.01 21.25 7.63
CA TYR A 67 2.10 20.91 8.74
C TYR A 67 2.30 19.45 9.18
N GLY A 68 3.56 19.04 9.31
CA GLY A 68 3.98 17.70 9.67
C GLY A 68 3.81 16.67 8.56
N GLU A 69 4.27 15.46 8.83
CA GLU A 69 4.20 14.35 7.89
C GLU A 69 2.77 13.87 7.65
N LYS A 70 2.53 13.32 6.46
CA LYS A 70 1.23 12.81 6.01
C LYS A 70 1.37 11.37 5.51
N GLY A 71 0.46 10.50 5.94
CA GLY A 71 0.36 9.13 5.46
C GLY A 71 -0.38 8.99 4.12
N TRP A 72 -0.25 9.96 3.22
CA TRP A 72 -0.99 9.97 1.95
C TRP A 72 -0.56 8.84 1.01
N LEU A 73 0.73 8.51 0.97
CA LEU A 73 1.21 7.37 0.17
C LEU A 73 0.52 6.09 0.60
N PHE A 74 0.53 5.78 1.89
CA PHE A 74 -0.18 4.64 2.45
C PHE A 74 -1.67 4.68 2.11
N ALA A 75 -2.35 5.83 2.26
CA ALA A 75 -3.78 5.93 1.96
C ALA A 75 -4.10 5.63 0.48
N ILE A 76 -3.27 6.10 -0.45
CA ILE A 76 -3.43 5.84 -1.89
C ILE A 76 -3.25 4.34 -2.18
N VAL A 77 -2.19 3.75 -1.65
CA VAL A 77 -1.87 2.33 -1.89
C VAL A 77 -2.89 1.41 -1.23
N ALA A 78 -3.26 1.68 0.02
CA ALA A 78 -4.29 0.93 0.73
C ALA A 78 -5.64 0.97 -0.02
N ARG A 79 -6.00 2.11 -0.62
CA ARG A 79 -7.20 2.19 -1.46
C ARG A 79 -7.10 1.30 -2.70
N GLN A 80 -5.94 1.25 -3.36
CA GLN A 80 -5.74 0.36 -4.51
C GLN A 80 -5.80 -1.12 -4.12
N LEU A 81 -5.30 -1.49 -2.94
CA LEU A 81 -5.41 -2.85 -2.41
C LEU A 81 -6.86 -3.19 -2.08
N GLU A 82 -7.61 -2.25 -1.48
CA GLU A 82 -9.04 -2.39 -1.19
C GLU A 82 -9.86 -2.55 -2.48
N ASP A 83 -9.60 -1.73 -3.51
CA ASP A 83 -10.26 -1.83 -4.82
C ASP A 83 -10.00 -3.18 -5.51
N LYS A 84 -8.84 -3.80 -5.25
CA LYS A 84 -8.49 -5.14 -5.73
C LYS A 84 -9.05 -6.27 -4.85
N GLY A 85 -9.72 -5.94 -3.74
CA GLY A 85 -10.21 -6.93 -2.77
C GLY A 85 -9.09 -7.71 -2.07
N LEU A 86 -7.91 -7.10 -1.91
CA LEU A 86 -6.76 -7.72 -1.25
C LEU A 86 -6.69 -7.36 0.24
N VAL A 87 -7.31 -6.24 0.63
CA VAL A 87 -7.42 -5.82 2.02
C VAL A 87 -8.84 -5.36 2.33
N GLU A 88 -9.21 -5.51 3.60
CA GLU A 88 -10.41 -4.93 4.18
C GLU A 88 -10.04 -3.76 5.10
N PHE A 89 -10.90 -2.76 5.16
CA PHE A 89 -10.74 -1.60 6.03
C PHE A 89 -11.77 -1.61 7.16
N SER A 90 -11.33 -1.27 8.36
CA SER A 90 -12.21 -1.01 9.50
C SER A 90 -11.82 0.28 10.20
N LYS A 91 -12.84 1.00 10.70
CA LYS A 91 -12.66 2.21 11.51
C LYS A 91 -13.35 2.04 12.84
N GLN A 92 -12.60 2.20 13.93
CA GLN A 92 -13.11 2.18 15.30
C GLN A 92 -12.72 3.50 15.97
N GLY A 93 -13.72 4.38 16.15
CA GLY A 93 -13.49 5.75 16.62
C GLY A 93 -12.57 6.53 15.66
N SER A 94 -11.42 6.99 16.17
CA SER A 94 -10.40 7.72 15.40
C SER A 94 -9.34 6.81 14.77
N ARG A 95 -9.37 5.51 15.05
CA ARG A 95 -8.35 4.55 14.59
C ARG A 95 -8.83 3.80 13.37
N SER A 96 -7.89 3.58 12.45
CA SER A 96 -8.09 2.82 11.22
C SER A 96 -7.30 1.52 11.32
N PHE A 97 -7.88 0.46 10.79
CA PHE A 97 -7.33 -0.89 10.81
C PHE A 97 -7.48 -1.51 9.44
N TYR A 98 -6.56 -2.43 9.14
CA TYR A 98 -6.54 -3.19 7.90
C TYR A 98 -6.27 -4.65 8.20
N ARG A 99 -6.81 -5.52 7.36
CA ARG A 99 -6.44 -6.93 7.29
C ARG A 99 -6.46 -7.37 5.83
N SER A 100 -5.69 -8.38 5.49
CA SER A 100 -5.78 -9.06 4.20
C SER A 100 -7.14 -9.75 4.07
N SER A 101 -7.71 -9.66 2.87
CA SER A 101 -8.91 -10.41 2.51
C SER A 101 -8.56 -11.89 2.42
N ASN A 102 -9.43 -12.76 2.94
CA ASN A 102 -9.32 -14.21 2.69
C ASN A 102 -9.68 -14.47 1.23
N SER A 103 -8.68 -14.50 0.36
CA SER A 103 -8.81 -14.97 -1.01
C SER A 103 -8.93 -16.51 -1.05
N ASP A 104 -9.80 -17.09 -0.23
CA ASP A 104 -10.27 -18.47 -0.33
C ASP A 104 -11.79 -18.40 -0.41
N SER A 105 -12.31 -18.05 -1.59
CA SER A 105 -13.65 -18.39 -2.10
C SER A 105 -14.01 -17.50 -3.30
N LYS A 106 -13.68 -17.96 -4.50
CA LYS A 106 -14.64 -18.09 -5.62
C LYS A 106 -14.05 -18.91 -6.76
#